data_AF-A0A533ZKF3-F1
#
_entry.id   AF-A0A533ZKF3-F1
#
_cell.length_a   1.000
_cell.length_b   1.000
_cell.length_c   1.000
_cell.angle_alpha   90.00
_cell.angle_beta   90.00
_cell.angle_gamma   90.00
#
_symmetry.space_group_name_H-M   'P 1'
#
loop_
_entity.id
_entity.type
_entity.pdbx_description
1 polymer ?
#
loop_
_entity_poly.entity_id
_entity_poly.type
_entity_poly.pdbx_seq_one_letter_code
_entity_poly.pdbx_strand_id
1 'polypeptide(L)'
;MPTSQRDYYNILGVSRTATQDEIKKAYRKLARQYHPDLHSGARKTEMETKFKEVNEAHEVLGDPETRKKYDRYGHRWQDAEAYEKARQQAGADMGGGTAWRRESGPEFTAEQEFDFGDIFENLFSGRTRGASGSAFRSATVPAQDLETDVRLTLREVLTGVTRRIELTETGRHGLPKTRTIDVKIPAGVQHGTRVRVAGKGAPGANGGRRGDLYLRVHIAPDPVFRREGADIHVLLPVWPWEAALGAEVLA
;
A
#
# COMPACT_ATOMS: atom_id res chain seq x y z
N MET A 1 24.68 11.82 20.18
CA MET A 1 25.08 12.88 19.24
C MET A 1 23.81 13.45 18.62
N PRO A 2 23.56 14.77 18.61
CA PRO A 2 22.36 15.31 18.00
C PRO A 2 22.48 15.11 16.49
N THR A 3 21.62 14.29 15.89
CA THR A 3 21.52 14.17 14.44
C THR A 3 20.94 15.49 13.93
N SER A 4 21.82 16.38 13.48
CA SER A 4 21.43 17.60 12.77
C SER A 4 20.45 17.20 11.67
N GLN A 5 19.16 17.53 11.84
CA GLN A 5 18.12 17.29 10.84
C GLN A 5 18.57 17.97 9.55
N ARG A 6 19.06 17.17 8.59
CA ARG A 6 19.58 17.68 7.32
C ARG A 6 18.38 18.10 6.47
N ASP A 7 18.44 19.32 5.96
CA ASP A 7 17.44 19.85 5.04
C ASP A 7 17.26 18.90 3.83
N TYR A 8 16.01 18.63 3.43
CA TYR A 8 15.69 17.77 2.29
C TYR A 8 16.28 18.29 0.97
N TYR A 9 16.46 19.61 0.83
CA TYR A 9 17.16 20.20 -0.32
C TYR A 9 18.64 19.79 -0.36
N ASN A 10 19.29 19.74 0.81
CA ASN A 10 20.68 19.29 0.94
C ASN A 10 20.83 17.78 0.70
N ILE A 11 19.85 16.98 1.12
CA ILE A 11 19.83 15.52 0.90
C ILE A 11 19.74 15.21 -0.61
N LEU A 12 18.90 15.92 -1.34
CA LEU A 12 18.79 15.76 -2.80
C LEU A 12 19.91 16.47 -3.57
N GLY A 13 20.71 17.31 -2.91
CA GLY A 13 21.78 18.08 -3.53
C GLY A 13 21.27 19.14 -4.51
N VAL A 14 20.10 19.72 -4.24
CA VAL A 14 19.44 20.72 -5.09
C VAL A 14 19.24 22.03 -4.32
N SER A 15 19.20 23.15 -5.05
CA SER A 15 18.92 24.45 -4.45
C SER A 15 17.49 24.50 -3.90
N ARG A 16 17.26 25.32 -2.87
CA ARG A 16 15.91 25.62 -2.35
C ARG A 16 15.00 26.27 -3.41
N THR A 17 15.61 26.92 -4.41
CA THR A 17 14.93 27.51 -5.58
C THR A 17 14.74 26.53 -6.74
N ALA A 18 15.14 25.26 -6.61
CA ALA A 18 15.06 24.28 -7.68
C ALA A 18 13.63 24.06 -8.15
N THR A 19 13.45 23.85 -9.46
CA THR A 19 12.17 23.51 -10.06
C THR A 19 11.77 22.06 -9.74
N GLN A 20 10.50 21.72 -9.91
CA GLN A 20 10.01 20.35 -9.65
C GLN A 20 10.70 19.30 -10.55
N ASP A 21 11.04 19.66 -11.78
CA ASP A 21 11.72 18.76 -12.69
C ASP A 21 13.17 18.50 -12.29
N GLU A 22 13.85 19.50 -11.71
CA GLU A 22 15.20 19.35 -11.15
C GLU A 22 15.21 18.44 -9.92
N ILE A 23 14.21 18.57 -9.03
CA ILE A 23 14.01 17.70 -7.86
C ILE A 23 13.80 16.24 -8.32
N LYS A 24 12.90 16.01 -9.28
CA LYS A 24 12.64 14.68 -9.85
C LYS A 24 13.86 14.10 -10.57
N LYS A 25 14.67 14.94 -11.22
CA LYS A 25 15.90 14.52 -11.90
C LYS A 25 16.99 14.14 -10.90
N ALA A 26 17.16 14.91 -9.84
CA ALA A 26 18.10 14.62 -8.76
C ALA A 26 17.73 13.32 -8.02
N TYR A 27 16.45 13.15 -7.68
CA TYR A 27 15.93 11.92 -7.09
C TYR A 27 16.25 10.70 -7.96
N ARG A 28 15.89 10.72 -9.25
CA ARG A 28 16.17 9.59 -10.17
C ARG A 28 17.66 9.26 -10.29
N LYS A 29 18.55 10.25 -10.15
CA LYS A 29 20.00 10.05 -10.16
C LYS A 29 20.46 9.37 -8.87
N LEU A 30 20.04 9.87 -7.72
CA LEU A 30 20.43 9.35 -6.40
C LEU A 30 19.80 7.98 -6.10
N ALA A 31 18.54 7.75 -6.50
CA ALA A 31 17.85 6.48 -6.34
C ALA A 31 18.56 5.34 -7.08
N ARG A 32 19.06 5.61 -8.29
CA ARG A 32 19.89 4.64 -9.03
C ARG A 32 21.27 4.47 -8.42
N GLN A 33 21.81 5.47 -7.73
CA GLN A 33 23.13 5.39 -7.11
C GLN A 33 23.10 4.60 -5.80
N TYR A 34 22.02 4.72 -5.03
CA TYR A 34 21.88 4.11 -3.71
C TYR A 34 20.95 2.89 -3.67
N HIS A 35 20.53 2.37 -4.83
CA HIS A 35 19.65 1.22 -4.89
C HIS A 35 20.28 -0.01 -4.21
N PRO A 36 19.55 -0.72 -3.32
CA PRO A 36 20.12 -1.83 -2.53
C PRO A 36 20.66 -2.97 -3.38
N ASP A 37 20.14 -3.17 -4.60
CA ASP A 37 20.58 -4.24 -5.51
C ASP A 37 21.94 -3.97 -6.16
N LEU A 38 22.43 -2.72 -6.13
CA LEU A 38 23.73 -2.37 -6.72
C LEU A 38 24.89 -2.47 -5.73
N HIS A 39 24.61 -2.76 -4.45
CA HIS A 39 25.60 -2.77 -3.37
C HIS A 39 25.52 -4.03 -2.54
N SER A 40 26.69 -4.54 -2.11
CA SER A 40 26.80 -5.76 -1.30
C SER A 40 27.68 -5.54 -0.06
N GLY A 41 27.48 -6.40 0.95
CA GLY A 41 28.22 -6.35 2.22
C GLY A 41 27.90 -5.12 3.08
N ALA A 42 28.88 -4.62 3.84
CA ALA A 42 28.71 -3.47 4.75
C ALA A 42 28.24 -2.18 4.04
N ARG A 43 28.58 -2.02 2.75
CA ARG A 43 28.13 -0.89 1.93
C ARG A 43 26.62 -0.91 1.67
N LYS A 44 25.98 -2.09 1.68
CA LYS A 44 24.52 -2.21 1.47
C LYS A 44 23.74 -1.45 2.54
N THR A 45 24.11 -1.61 3.81
CA THR A 45 23.44 -0.95 4.94
C THR A 45 23.59 0.57 4.88
N GLU A 46 24.78 1.07 4.52
CA GLU A 46 25.01 2.51 4.35
C GLU A 46 24.21 3.10 3.17
N MET A 47 24.13 2.37 2.05
CA MET A 47 23.36 2.82 0.89
C MET A 47 21.86 2.73 1.13
N GLU A 48 21.38 1.76 1.90
CA GLU A 48 19.99 1.65 2.32
C GLU A 48 19.57 2.84 3.20
N THR A 49 20.41 3.25 4.16
CA THR A 49 20.15 4.45 4.97
C THR A 49 20.07 5.70 4.10
N LYS A 50 21.02 5.88 3.17
CA LYS A 50 21.00 7.01 2.23
C LYS A 50 19.80 6.97 1.27
N PHE A 51 19.39 5.76 0.86
CA PHE A 51 18.22 5.58 0.00
C PHE A 51 16.92 5.96 0.74
N LYS A 52 16.82 5.62 2.03
CA LYS A 52 15.70 6.04 2.90
C LYS A 52 15.64 7.57 3.02
N GLU A 53 16.76 8.24 3.29
CA GLU A 53 16.83 9.71 3.37
C GLU A 53 16.42 10.37 2.04
N VAL A 54 16.86 9.82 0.90
CA VAL A 54 16.53 10.35 -0.43
C VAL A 54 15.05 10.14 -0.78
N ASN A 55 14.44 9.04 -0.36
CA ASN A 55 13.01 8.79 -0.55
C ASN A 55 12.17 9.75 0.29
N GLU A 56 12.50 9.92 1.57
CA GLU A 56 11.81 10.87 2.47
C GLU A 56 11.85 12.30 1.90
N ALA A 57 13.02 12.73 1.43
CA ALA A 57 13.17 14.04 0.81
C ALA A 57 12.31 14.23 -0.45
N HIS A 58 12.17 13.17 -1.27
CA HIS A 58 11.34 13.22 -2.48
C HIS A 58 9.83 13.19 -2.17
N GLU A 59 9.39 12.47 -1.13
CA GLU A 59 7.98 12.49 -0.71
C GLU A 59 7.55 13.90 -0.29
N VAL A 60 8.43 14.64 0.37
CA VAL A 60 8.14 15.99 0.85
C VAL A 60 8.32 17.06 -0.23
N LEU A 61 9.35 16.96 -1.08
CA LEU A 61 9.65 18.00 -2.07
C LEU A 61 9.04 17.73 -3.46
N GLY A 62 8.64 16.49 -3.75
CA GLY A 62 8.16 16.06 -5.07
C GLY A 62 6.75 16.50 -5.43
N ASP A 63 5.90 16.81 -4.43
CA ASP A 63 4.58 17.41 -4.63
C ASP A 63 4.63 18.92 -4.30
N PRO A 64 4.14 19.80 -5.19
CA PRO A 64 4.03 21.24 -4.92
C PRO A 64 3.35 21.61 -3.60
N GLU A 65 2.34 20.88 -3.14
CA GLU A 65 1.59 21.21 -1.93
C GLU A 65 2.36 20.84 -0.65
N THR A 66 2.98 19.66 -0.61
CA THR A 66 3.82 19.24 0.52
C THR A 66 5.10 20.05 0.59
N ARG A 67 5.67 20.44 -0.56
CA ARG A 67 6.82 21.36 -0.63
C ARG A 67 6.50 22.71 -0.02
N LYS A 68 5.34 23.31 -0.33
CA LYS A 68 4.92 24.58 0.28
C LYS A 68 4.79 24.46 1.81
N LYS A 69 4.25 23.34 2.31
CA LYS A 69 4.15 23.08 3.75
C LYS A 69 5.55 22.96 4.37
N TYR A 70 6.47 22.24 3.73
CA TYR A 70 7.86 22.13 4.18
C TYR A 70 8.60 23.47 4.16
N ASP A 71 8.40 24.29 3.13
CA ASP A 71 9.02 25.61 3.05
C ASP A 71 8.51 26.55 4.16
N ARG A 72 7.26 26.37 4.61
CA ARG A 72 6.61 27.19 5.66
C ARG A 72 6.92 26.70 7.08
N TYR A 73 6.96 25.39 7.30
CA TYR A 73 7.02 24.78 8.64
C TYR A 73 8.30 23.99 8.90
N GLY A 74 9.18 23.86 7.89
CA GLY A 74 10.39 23.05 7.96
C GLY A 74 10.08 21.57 8.24
N HIS A 75 10.92 20.95 9.07
CA HIS A 75 10.76 19.55 9.46
C HIS A 75 9.48 19.24 10.25
N ARG A 76 8.78 20.26 10.78
CA ARG A 76 7.47 20.09 11.45
C ARG A 76 6.28 20.16 10.49
N TRP A 77 6.51 19.95 9.20
CA TRP A 77 5.45 19.98 8.18
C TRP A 77 4.34 18.95 8.43
N GLN A 78 4.63 17.85 9.14
CA GLN A 78 3.65 16.83 9.53
C GLN A 78 2.60 17.37 10.52
N ASP A 79 2.99 18.33 11.37
CA ASP A 79 2.09 19.01 12.29
C ASP A 79 1.36 20.20 11.64
N ALA A 80 1.62 20.50 10.35
CA ALA A 80 1.08 21.68 9.68
C ALA A 80 -0.45 21.72 9.74
N GLU A 81 -1.13 20.57 9.64
CA GLU A 81 -2.59 20.49 9.74
C GLU A 81 -3.10 20.73 11.16
N ALA A 82 -2.33 20.30 12.17
CA ALA A 82 -2.63 20.58 13.58
C ALA A 82 -2.43 22.07 13.90
N TYR A 83 -1.37 22.69 13.38
CA TYR A 83 -1.11 24.13 13.53
C TYR A 83 -2.11 24.99 12.75
N GLU A 84 -2.52 24.59 11.54
CA GLU A 84 -3.55 25.32 10.79
C GLU A 84 -4.92 25.20 11.47
N LYS A 85 -5.28 24.04 12.03
CA LYS A 85 -6.49 23.90 12.87
C LYS A 85 -6.41 24.71 14.16
N ALA A 86 -5.26 24.72 14.83
CA ALA A 86 -5.04 25.54 16.03
C ALA A 86 -5.10 27.05 15.71
N ARG A 87 -4.58 27.47 14.54
CA ARG A 87 -4.66 28.87 14.08
C ARG A 87 -6.08 29.25 13.66
N GLN A 88 -6.84 28.33 13.06
CA GLN A 88 -8.25 28.56 12.73
C GLN A 88 -9.12 28.60 13.99
N GLN A 89 -8.81 27.81 15.02
CA GLN A 89 -9.45 27.91 16.34
C GLN A 89 -9.04 29.19 17.09
N ALA A 90 -7.76 29.60 17.02
CA ALA A 90 -7.29 30.86 17.60
C ALA A 90 -7.78 32.10 16.83
N GLY A 91 -8.14 31.97 15.55
CA GLY A 91 -8.79 33.01 14.75
C GLY A 91 -10.31 33.08 14.93
N ALA A 92 -10.92 32.06 15.53
CA ALA A 92 -12.35 32.01 15.87
C ALA A 92 -12.64 32.45 17.33
N ASP A 93 -11.60 32.75 18.12
CA ASP A 93 -11.69 33.08 19.55
C ASP A 93 -11.23 34.52 19.90
N MET A 94 -11.26 35.43 18.92
CA MET A 94 -11.15 36.89 19.17
C MET A 94 -12.56 37.50 19.36
N GLY A 95 -13.32 36.95 20.30
CA GLY A 95 -14.70 37.40 20.53
C GLY A 95 -15.41 36.73 21.69
N GLY A 96 -14.92 36.92 22.92
CA GLY A 96 -15.72 36.68 24.13
C GLY A 96 -14.96 35.96 25.23
N GLY A 97 -14.39 36.74 26.15
CA GLY A 97 -13.71 36.19 27.31
C GLY A 97 -14.63 35.41 28.24
N THR A 98 -14.15 34.27 28.73
CA THR A 98 -14.45 33.81 30.09
C THR A 98 -13.40 32.79 30.54
N ALA A 99 -12.83 33.07 31.70
CA ALA A 99 -11.72 32.35 32.32
C ALA A 99 -12.12 30.98 32.86
N TRP A 100 -11.30 29.95 32.65
CA TRP A 100 -11.21 28.81 33.57
C TRP A 100 -9.77 28.29 33.71
N ARG A 101 -9.18 28.68 34.84
CA ARG A 101 -8.47 27.86 35.84
C ARG A 101 -7.37 26.90 35.35
N ARG A 102 -6.14 27.35 35.60
CA ARG A 102 -4.90 26.57 35.77
C ARG A 102 -5.06 25.56 36.92
N GLU A 103 -4.94 24.28 36.63
CA GLU A 103 -4.68 23.23 37.62
C GLU A 103 -3.62 22.26 37.07
N SER A 104 -2.82 21.77 38.00
CA SER A 104 -1.44 21.30 37.86
C SER A 104 -1.29 19.80 37.62
N GLY A 105 -0.36 19.42 36.73
CA GLY A 105 0.41 18.16 36.73
C GLY A 105 -0.25 16.93 36.07
N PRO A 106 0.52 15.91 35.60
CA PRO A 106 1.87 15.56 36.05
C PRO A 106 2.98 15.52 34.97
N GLU A 107 4.18 15.61 35.51
CA GLU A 107 5.53 15.49 34.96
C GLU A 107 5.74 14.20 34.15
N PHE A 108 6.22 14.32 32.91
CA PHE A 108 6.62 13.17 32.07
C PHE A 108 8.15 13.12 32.05
N THR A 109 8.72 12.19 32.82
CA THR A 109 10.16 11.89 32.80
C THR A 109 10.52 11.20 31.50
N ALA A 110 11.49 11.77 30.80
CA ALA A 110 12.07 11.22 29.58
C ALA A 110 13.00 10.06 29.94
N GLU A 111 12.62 8.83 29.55
CA GLU A 111 13.50 7.66 29.39
C GLU A 111 12.63 6.41 29.12
N GLN A 112 12.15 6.24 27.89
CA GLN A 112 11.80 4.92 27.35
C GLN A 112 11.67 5.00 25.83
N GLU A 113 12.21 3.97 25.17
CA GLU A 113 12.31 3.81 23.72
C GLU A 113 10.96 4.03 23.02
N PHE A 114 10.97 4.90 22.01
CA PHE A 114 9.85 5.13 21.12
C PHE A 114 9.64 3.91 20.22
N ASP A 115 8.74 3.01 20.62
CA ASP A 115 8.17 2.01 19.71
C ASP A 115 7.12 2.70 18.83
N PHE A 116 7.38 2.70 17.51
CA PHE A 116 6.52 3.34 16.50
C PHE A 116 5.15 2.64 16.34
N GLY A 117 4.96 1.46 16.92
CA GLY A 117 3.66 0.76 16.93
C GLY A 117 2.61 1.40 17.85
N ASP A 118 3.03 1.82 19.05
CA ASP A 118 2.09 2.15 20.13
C ASP A 118 1.49 3.56 20.03
N ILE A 119 2.18 4.48 19.34
CA ILE A 119 1.66 5.85 19.11
C ILE A 119 0.56 5.83 18.05
N PHE A 120 0.66 4.94 17.06
CA PHE A 120 -0.38 4.77 16.04
C PHE A 120 -1.59 4.03 16.61
N GLU A 121 -1.37 3.04 17.47
CA GLU A 121 -2.47 2.31 18.11
C GLU A 121 -3.22 3.15 19.14
N ASN A 122 -2.54 3.98 19.95
CA ASN A 122 -3.22 4.79 20.98
C ASN A 122 -3.95 6.04 20.44
N LEU A 123 -3.58 6.52 19.25
CA LEU A 123 -4.33 7.57 18.55
C LEU A 123 -5.61 7.00 17.88
N PHE A 124 -5.57 5.74 17.44
CA PHE A 124 -6.70 5.06 16.80
C PHE A 124 -7.60 4.27 17.77
N SER A 125 -7.11 3.91 18.96
CA SER A 125 -7.83 3.13 19.97
C SER A 125 -8.14 3.89 21.26
N GLY A 126 -8.63 5.12 21.13
CA GLY A 126 -9.57 5.72 22.10
C GLY A 126 -9.17 5.68 23.58
N ARG A 127 -8.31 6.61 24.00
CA ARG A 127 -8.22 6.98 25.42
C ARG A 127 -7.93 8.46 25.63
N THR A 128 -8.91 9.29 25.27
CA THR A 128 -9.03 10.66 25.81
C THR A 128 -10.36 10.75 26.55
N ARG A 129 -10.31 10.62 27.89
CA ARG A 129 -11.47 10.79 28.77
C ARG A 129 -11.78 12.28 28.92
N GLY A 130 -12.97 12.69 28.47
CA GLY A 130 -13.77 13.73 29.12
C GLY A 130 -14.06 14.99 28.31
N ALA A 131 -15.20 15.01 27.61
CA ALA A 131 -16.26 16.02 27.75
C ALA A 131 -17.37 15.84 26.68
N SER A 132 -18.60 15.63 27.16
CA SER A 132 -19.86 16.15 26.58
C SER A 132 -20.21 15.85 25.11
N GLY A 133 -21.03 14.81 24.90
CA GLY A 133 -22.35 14.97 24.27
C GLY A 133 -22.44 15.32 22.78
N SER A 134 -22.65 14.29 21.96
CA SER A 134 -23.42 14.31 20.70
C SER A 134 -22.86 15.13 19.52
N ALA A 135 -21.96 14.51 18.76
CA ALA A 135 -22.05 14.39 17.29
C ALA A 135 -20.79 13.70 16.71
N PHE A 136 -20.39 12.54 17.24
CA PHE A 136 -19.54 11.64 16.46
C PHE A 136 -20.39 11.07 15.34
N ARG A 137 -20.46 11.81 14.21
CA ARG A 137 -20.88 11.21 12.95
C ARG A 137 -19.95 10.03 12.74
N SER A 138 -20.54 8.85 12.82
CA SER A 138 -19.98 7.56 12.45
C SER A 138 -19.08 7.74 11.23
N ALA A 139 -17.77 7.88 11.45
CA ALA A 139 -16.85 8.17 10.37
C ALA A 139 -16.87 6.97 9.43
N THR A 140 -17.12 7.25 8.16
CA THR A 140 -17.20 6.25 7.11
C THR A 140 -15.80 5.67 6.88
N VAL A 141 -15.58 4.41 7.23
CA VAL A 141 -14.26 3.76 7.09
C VAL A 141 -14.25 2.96 5.78
N PRO A 142 -13.35 3.25 4.83
CA PRO A 142 -13.21 2.44 3.63
C PRO A 142 -12.76 1.03 3.99
N ALA A 143 -13.28 0.02 3.28
CA ALA A 143 -12.89 -1.36 3.52
C ALA A 143 -11.52 -1.67 2.90
N GLN A 144 -10.86 -2.67 3.46
CA GLN A 144 -9.65 -3.25 2.89
C GLN A 144 -9.99 -4.11 1.65
N ASP A 145 -9.03 -4.21 0.74
CA ASP A 145 -9.09 -5.12 -0.39
C ASP A 145 -8.88 -6.56 0.09
N LEU A 146 -9.54 -7.51 -0.58
CA LEU A 146 -9.38 -8.94 -0.32
C LEU A 146 -8.56 -9.58 -1.42
N GLU A 147 -7.67 -10.51 -1.07
CA GLU A 147 -6.94 -11.33 -2.03
C GLU A 147 -7.26 -12.81 -1.80
N THR A 148 -7.52 -13.55 -2.87
CA THR A 148 -7.84 -14.98 -2.81
C THR A 148 -7.22 -15.70 -3.98
N ASP A 149 -6.72 -16.92 -3.73
CA ASP A 149 -6.13 -17.75 -4.77
C ASP A 149 -7.22 -18.51 -5.55
N VAL A 150 -7.12 -18.51 -6.87
CA VAL A 150 -7.95 -19.34 -7.75
C VAL A 150 -7.08 -20.35 -8.47
N ARG A 151 -7.37 -21.64 -8.28
CA ARG A 151 -6.69 -22.72 -9.00
C ARG A 151 -7.43 -23.03 -10.29
N LEU A 152 -6.71 -23.02 -11.41
CA LEU A 152 -7.23 -23.32 -12.74
C LEU A 152 -6.41 -24.42 -13.39
N THR A 153 -7.06 -25.25 -14.18
CA THR A 153 -6.37 -26.22 -15.05
C THR A 153 -5.88 -25.54 -16.33
N LEU A 154 -4.91 -26.14 -17.02
CA LEU A 154 -4.43 -25.61 -18.30
C LEU A 154 -5.57 -25.46 -19.32
N ARG A 155 -6.46 -26.46 -19.42
CA ARG A 155 -7.62 -26.42 -20.31
C ARG A 155 -8.55 -25.23 -20.03
N GLU A 156 -8.88 -24.98 -18.77
CA GLU A 156 -9.74 -23.86 -18.37
C GLU A 156 -9.11 -22.50 -18.69
N VAL A 157 -7.79 -22.40 -18.59
CA VAL A 157 -7.08 -21.19 -18.96
C VAL A 157 -7.11 -20.97 -20.47
N LEU A 158 -7.06 -22.03 -21.28
CA LEU A 158 -7.12 -21.91 -22.75
C LEU A 158 -8.50 -21.52 -23.26
N THR A 159 -9.57 -22.03 -22.66
CA THR A 159 -10.95 -21.71 -23.07
C THR A 159 -11.51 -20.45 -22.40
N GLY A 160 -10.94 -20.06 -21.26
CA GLY A 160 -11.58 -19.13 -20.32
C GLY A 160 -12.70 -19.83 -19.55
N VAL A 161 -12.97 -19.37 -18.34
CA VAL A 161 -13.97 -19.98 -17.45
C VAL A 161 -14.60 -18.94 -16.53
N THR A 162 -15.87 -19.13 -16.19
CA THR A 162 -16.53 -18.40 -15.11
C THR A 162 -16.43 -19.23 -13.84
N ARG A 163 -15.71 -18.72 -12.83
CA ARG A 163 -15.57 -19.39 -11.53
C ARG A 163 -16.51 -18.77 -10.52
N ARG A 164 -17.23 -19.64 -9.81
CA ARG A 164 -18.03 -19.27 -8.66
C ARG A 164 -17.17 -19.31 -7.41
N ILE A 165 -17.05 -18.18 -6.73
CA ILE A 165 -16.23 -18.02 -5.52
C ILE A 165 -17.15 -17.69 -4.36
N GLU A 166 -16.98 -18.42 -3.27
CA GLU A 166 -17.67 -18.17 -2.01
C GLU A 166 -16.74 -17.39 -1.09
N LEU A 167 -17.20 -16.23 -0.64
CA LEU A 167 -16.50 -15.39 0.31
C LEU A 167 -17.28 -15.36 1.60
N THR A 168 -16.59 -15.58 2.71
CA THR A 168 -17.14 -15.38 4.05
C THR A 168 -16.83 -13.96 4.47
N GLU A 169 -17.86 -13.14 4.65
CA GLU A 169 -17.75 -11.74 5.05
C GLU A 169 -18.33 -11.53 6.45
N THR A 170 -17.85 -10.52 7.18
CA THR A 170 -18.44 -10.13 8.46
C THR A 170 -19.70 -9.30 8.25
N GLY A 171 -20.85 -9.78 8.72
CA GLY A 171 -22.14 -9.11 8.62
C GLY A 171 -22.35 -7.98 9.63
N ARG A 172 -23.48 -7.28 9.49
CA ARG A 172 -23.88 -6.08 10.28
C ARG A 172 -23.93 -6.29 11.80
N HIS A 173 -23.96 -7.54 12.27
CA HIS A 173 -24.02 -7.92 13.69
C HIS A 173 -22.83 -8.80 14.13
N GLY A 174 -21.73 -8.79 13.37
CA GLY A 174 -20.56 -9.64 13.65
C GLY A 174 -20.74 -11.12 13.26
N LEU A 175 -21.92 -11.49 12.75
CA LEU A 175 -22.18 -12.84 12.25
C LEU A 175 -21.51 -13.05 10.87
N PRO A 176 -20.87 -14.21 10.62
CA PRO A 176 -20.33 -14.52 9.31
C PRO A 176 -21.48 -14.66 8.29
N LYS A 177 -21.33 -14.01 7.15
CA LYS A 177 -22.25 -14.08 6.02
C LYS A 177 -21.49 -14.56 4.78
N THR A 178 -21.88 -15.71 4.26
CA THR A 178 -21.33 -16.22 3.00
C THR A 178 -21.99 -15.51 1.82
N ARG A 179 -21.18 -15.08 0.84
CA ARG A 179 -21.64 -14.53 -0.43
C ARG A 179 -20.97 -15.26 -1.58
N THR A 180 -21.77 -15.63 -2.56
CA THR A 180 -21.32 -16.25 -3.80
C THR A 180 -21.16 -15.19 -4.90
N ILE A 181 -20.05 -15.24 -5.62
CA ILE A 181 -19.72 -14.30 -6.70
C ILE A 181 -19.24 -15.09 -7.91
N ASP A 182 -19.84 -14.84 -9.06
CA ASP A 182 -19.38 -15.41 -10.33
C ASP A 182 -18.37 -14.45 -10.97
N VAL A 183 -17.14 -14.93 -11.17
CA VAL A 183 -16.04 -14.16 -11.75
C VAL A 183 -15.62 -14.77 -13.07
N LYS A 184 -15.66 -13.97 -14.13
CA LYS A 184 -15.19 -14.37 -15.47
C LYS A 184 -13.68 -14.21 -15.56
N ILE A 185 -12.98 -15.32 -15.78
CA ILE A 185 -11.54 -15.34 -15.98
C ILE A 185 -11.28 -15.49 -17.48
N PRO A 186 -10.59 -14.51 -18.12
CA PRO A 186 -10.36 -14.55 -19.56
C PRO A 186 -9.41 -15.68 -19.95
N ALA A 187 -9.56 -16.16 -21.19
CA ALA A 187 -8.65 -17.11 -21.78
C ALA A 187 -7.23 -16.54 -21.88
N GLY A 188 -6.22 -17.40 -21.77
CA GLY A 188 -4.80 -17.05 -21.91
C GLY A 188 -4.14 -16.45 -20.66
N VAL A 189 -4.85 -16.31 -19.54
CA VAL A 189 -4.29 -15.74 -18.30
C VAL A 189 -3.01 -16.46 -17.87
N GLN A 190 -2.02 -15.71 -17.40
CA GLN A 190 -0.72 -16.26 -16.98
C GLN A 190 -0.76 -16.69 -15.52
N HIS A 191 0.09 -17.66 -15.16
CA HIS A 191 0.30 -18.04 -13.77
C HIS A 191 0.79 -16.82 -12.96
N GLY A 192 0.23 -16.63 -11.76
CA GLY A 192 0.53 -15.49 -10.88
C GLY A 192 -0.19 -14.18 -11.24
N THR A 193 -0.97 -14.14 -12.32
CA THR A 193 -1.73 -12.93 -12.69
C THR A 193 -2.73 -12.57 -11.60
N ARG A 194 -2.83 -11.28 -11.27
CA ARG A 194 -3.82 -10.73 -10.34
C ARG A 194 -5.02 -10.17 -11.11
N VAL A 195 -6.18 -10.80 -10.98
CA VAL A 195 -7.43 -10.38 -11.63
C VAL A 195 -8.28 -9.60 -10.64
N ARG A 196 -8.55 -8.31 -10.93
CA ARG A 196 -9.36 -7.43 -10.07
C ARG A 196 -10.85 -7.58 -10.35
N VAL A 197 -11.64 -7.71 -9.31
CA VAL A 197 -13.10 -7.70 -9.32
C VAL A 197 -13.59 -6.54 -8.45
N ALA A 198 -13.97 -5.45 -9.10
CA ALA A 198 -14.25 -4.18 -8.44
C ALA A 198 -15.46 -4.25 -7.49
N GLY A 199 -15.34 -3.67 -6.30
CA GLY A 199 -16.39 -3.57 -5.26
C GLY A 199 -16.78 -4.89 -4.61
N LYS A 200 -16.05 -5.98 -4.90
CA LYS A 200 -16.33 -7.32 -4.41
C LYS A 200 -15.49 -7.74 -3.19
N GLY A 201 -14.64 -6.86 -2.68
CA GLY A 201 -13.85 -7.06 -1.46
C GLY A 201 -14.66 -6.87 -0.17
N ALA A 202 -13.99 -6.53 0.93
CA ALA A 202 -14.61 -6.44 2.26
C ALA A 202 -15.69 -5.33 2.32
N PRO A 203 -16.70 -5.45 3.20
CA PRO A 203 -17.65 -4.37 3.44
C PRO A 203 -16.99 -3.22 4.22
N GLY A 204 -17.21 -1.98 3.78
CA GLY A 204 -16.75 -0.79 4.52
C GLY A 204 -17.61 -0.54 5.76
N ALA A 205 -17.02 0.00 6.82
CA ALA A 205 -17.78 0.32 8.03
C ALA A 205 -18.55 1.64 7.85
N ASN A 206 -19.69 1.77 8.53
CA ASN A 206 -20.44 3.03 8.61
C ASN A 206 -20.83 3.63 7.24
N GLY A 207 -21.18 2.76 6.28
CA GLY A 207 -21.54 3.16 4.90
C GLY A 207 -20.35 3.34 3.97
N GLY A 208 -19.16 2.86 4.35
CA GLY A 208 -17.95 2.97 3.54
C GLY A 208 -17.99 2.17 2.26
N ARG A 209 -17.25 2.66 1.26
CA ARG A 209 -17.05 1.94 0.00
C ARG A 209 -16.46 0.57 0.31
N ARG A 210 -16.99 -0.45 -0.35
CA ARG A 210 -16.42 -1.80 -0.30
C ARG A 210 -15.06 -1.79 -0.97
N GLY A 211 -14.14 -2.59 -0.47
CA GLY A 211 -12.87 -2.85 -1.14
C GLY A 211 -13.07 -3.67 -2.41
N ASP A 212 -11.96 -3.95 -3.08
CA ASP A 212 -11.92 -4.81 -4.26
C ASP A 212 -11.50 -6.24 -3.91
N LEU A 213 -11.85 -7.19 -4.76
CA LEU A 213 -11.37 -8.57 -4.68
C LEU A 213 -10.32 -8.79 -5.74
N TYR A 214 -9.13 -9.22 -5.35
CA TYR A 214 -8.07 -9.66 -6.25
C TYR A 214 -7.99 -11.18 -6.24
N LEU A 215 -8.08 -11.78 -7.42
CA LEU A 215 -7.88 -13.20 -7.60
C LEU A 215 -6.47 -13.44 -8.12
N ARG A 216 -5.66 -14.18 -7.35
CA ARG A 216 -4.34 -14.62 -7.80
C ARG A 216 -4.49 -15.96 -8.51
N VAL A 217 -4.16 -15.98 -9.79
CA VAL A 217 -4.35 -17.17 -10.63
C VAL A 217 -3.20 -18.15 -10.42
N HIS A 218 -3.53 -19.38 -10.02
CA HIS A 218 -2.61 -20.50 -9.93
C HIS A 218 -3.00 -21.55 -10.96
N ILE A 219 -2.17 -21.70 -11.98
CA ILE A 219 -2.35 -22.77 -12.98
C ILE A 219 -1.76 -24.06 -12.41
N ALA A 220 -2.59 -25.08 -12.27
CA ALA A 220 -2.16 -26.41 -11.85
C ALA A 220 -1.28 -27.04 -12.94
N PRO A 221 -0.18 -27.74 -12.57
CA PRO A 221 0.61 -28.47 -13.54
C PRO A 221 -0.24 -29.55 -14.21
N ASP A 222 -0.10 -29.68 -15.52
CA ASP A 222 -0.77 -30.71 -16.30
C ASP A 222 0.20 -31.89 -16.51
N PRO A 223 -0.27 -33.15 -16.38
CA PRO A 223 0.61 -34.32 -16.50
C PRO A 223 1.12 -34.57 -17.93
N VAL A 224 0.41 -34.08 -18.95
CA VAL A 224 0.73 -34.30 -20.37
C VAL A 224 1.33 -33.05 -20.98
N PHE A 225 0.78 -31.89 -20.64
CA PHE A 225 1.13 -30.62 -21.25
C PHE A 225 1.99 -29.75 -20.32
N ARG A 226 3.08 -29.21 -20.86
CA ARG A 226 3.88 -28.19 -20.18
C ARG A 226 3.69 -26.85 -20.88
N ARG A 227 3.27 -25.84 -20.12
CA ARG A 227 3.13 -24.47 -20.64
C ARG A 227 4.40 -23.66 -20.37
N GLU A 228 4.96 -23.08 -21.43
CA GLU A 228 6.10 -22.16 -21.37
C GLU A 228 5.69 -20.84 -22.04
N GLY A 229 5.27 -19.87 -21.24
CA GLY A 229 4.74 -18.59 -21.75
C GLY A 229 3.43 -18.77 -22.55
N ALA A 230 3.53 -18.54 -23.86
CA ALA A 230 2.43 -18.74 -24.81
C ALA A 230 2.44 -20.12 -25.45
N ASP A 231 3.53 -20.88 -25.29
CA ASP A 231 3.74 -22.17 -25.94
C ASP A 231 3.27 -23.32 -25.06
N ILE A 232 2.81 -24.39 -25.71
CA ILE A 232 2.44 -25.66 -25.08
C ILE A 232 3.34 -26.74 -25.64
N HIS A 233 4.10 -27.37 -24.76
CA HIS A 233 4.96 -28.50 -25.05
C HIS A 233 4.26 -29.78 -24.63
N VAL A 234 4.35 -30.80 -25.48
CA VAL A 234 3.87 -32.16 -25.21
C VAL A 234 4.93 -33.14 -25.68
N LEU A 235 5.11 -34.22 -24.92
CA LEU A 235 5.92 -35.34 -25.37
C LEU A 235 5.02 -36.29 -26.15
N LEU A 236 5.19 -36.30 -27.47
CA LEU A 236 4.47 -37.22 -28.36
C LEU A 236 5.31 -38.50 -28.52
N PRO A 237 4.92 -39.63 -27.92
CA PRO A 237 5.61 -40.89 -28.15
C PRO A 237 5.36 -41.36 -29.57
N VAL A 238 6.42 -41.41 -30.39
CA VAL A 238 6.39 -41.91 -31.76
C VAL A 238 7.26 -43.15 -31.85
N TRP A 239 6.74 -44.20 -32.48
CA TRP A 239 7.48 -45.44 -32.62
C TRP A 239 8.46 -45.33 -33.80
N PRO A 240 9.61 -46.05 -33.79
CA PRO A 240 10.64 -45.84 -34.81
C PRO A 240 10.17 -46.00 -36.26
N TRP A 241 9.23 -46.92 -36.53
CA TRP A 241 8.69 -47.11 -37.87
C TRP A 241 7.68 -46.04 -38.28
N GLU A 242 6.93 -45.47 -37.34
CA GLU A 242 6.04 -44.33 -37.60
C GLU A 242 6.87 -43.11 -38.01
N ALA A 243 8.00 -42.89 -37.33
CA ALA A 243 8.94 -41.82 -37.67
C ALA A 243 9.63 -42.06 -39.04
N ALA A 244 9.95 -43.31 -39.38
CA ALA A 244 10.66 -43.65 -40.61
C ALA A 244 9.76 -43.63 -41.87
N LEU A 245 8.50 -44.08 -41.75
CA LEU A 245 7.57 -44.21 -42.88
C LEU A 245 6.68 -42.98 -43.06
N GLY A 246 6.60 -42.13 -42.03
CA GLY A 246 5.56 -41.10 -41.92
C GLY A 246 4.26 -41.73 -41.43
N ALA A 247 3.69 -41.17 -40.37
CA ALA A 247 2.42 -41.59 -39.80
C ALA A 247 1.65 -40.40 -39.26
N GLU A 248 0.33 -40.52 -39.19
CA GLU A 248 -0.53 -39.61 -38.42
C GLU A 248 -0.63 -40.15 -36.99
N VAL A 249 -0.13 -39.38 -36.02
CA VAL A 249 -0.15 -39.73 -34.60
C VAL A 249 -0.95 -38.67 -33.84
N LEU A 250 -1.87 -39.10 -32.98
CA LEU A 250 -2.67 -38.19 -32.15
C LEU A 250 -1.88 -37.81 -30.89
N ALA A 251 -1.80 -36.50 -30.64
CA ALA A 251 -1.22 -35.90 -29.44
C ALA A 251 -2.27 -35.67 -28.34
#